data_AF-A0A2D5I169-F1
#
_entry.id   AF-A0A2D5I169-F1
#
_cell.length_a   1.000
_cell.length_b   1.000
_cell.length_c   1.000
_cell.angle_alpha   90.00
_cell.angle_beta   90.00
_cell.angle_gamma   90.00
#
_symmetry.space_group_name_H-M   'P 1'
#
loop_
_entity.id
_entity.type
_entity.pdbx_description
1 polymer ?
#
loop_
_entity_poly.entity_id
_entity_poly.type
_entity_poly.pdbx_seq_one_letter_code
_entity_poly.pdbx_strand_id
1 'polypeptide(L)'
;MSNNPIVGNPKKSFFKQPSFDTGQLSSVSFVSVTAHSGNLFESWFFDNPDKKYLIFLSENDYQRLTRSRIDKKDLIVFSMSFLFGRIDPKFIKPFFNLTTISNNFDQFEIAVKNFCEQVN
;
A
#
# COMPACT_ATOMS: atom_id res chain seq x y z
N MET A 1 19.03 -37.98 -18.24
CA MET A 1 18.64 -36.59 -18.54
C MET A 1 17.17 -36.47 -18.13
N SER A 2 16.87 -36.00 -16.90
CA SER A 2 16.45 -34.62 -16.55
C SER A 2 15.28 -34.11 -17.42
N ASN A 3 14.18 -33.55 -16.92
CA ASN A 3 13.75 -33.12 -15.59
C ASN A 3 12.21 -32.98 -15.57
N ASN A 4 11.64 -33.24 -14.39
CA ASN A 4 10.41 -32.76 -13.72
C ASN A 4 9.21 -32.14 -14.47
N PRO A 5 7.97 -32.45 -14.01
CA PRO A 5 6.74 -31.78 -14.43
C PRO A 5 6.60 -30.38 -13.80
N ILE A 6 6.10 -29.43 -14.59
CA ILE A 6 5.75 -28.08 -14.14
C ILE A 6 4.50 -28.18 -13.26
N VAL A 7 4.70 -28.01 -11.95
CA VAL A 7 3.64 -27.83 -10.95
C VAL A 7 2.95 -26.51 -11.23
N GLY A 8 1.76 -26.58 -11.83
CA GLY A 8 0.82 -25.46 -11.88
C GLY A 8 0.31 -25.16 -10.48
N ASN A 9 0.84 -24.10 -9.88
CA ASN A 9 0.38 -23.57 -8.60
C ASN A 9 -0.62 -22.44 -8.88
N PRO A 10 -1.93 -22.59 -8.66
CA PRO A 10 -2.87 -21.49 -8.86
C PRO A 10 -2.72 -20.52 -7.67
N LYS A 11 -1.92 -19.46 -7.86
CA LYS A 11 -1.88 -18.33 -6.93
C LYS A 11 -3.27 -17.69 -6.89
N LYS A 12 -3.97 -17.89 -5.77
CA LYS A 12 -5.17 -17.16 -5.37
C LYS A 12 -4.90 -15.66 -5.48
N SER A 13 -5.50 -15.00 -6.47
CA SER A 13 -5.50 -13.55 -6.60
C SER A 13 -6.46 -12.97 -5.56
N PHE A 14 -5.90 -12.36 -4.51
CA PHE A 14 -6.69 -11.67 -3.49
C PHE A 14 -7.12 -10.25 -3.90
N PHE A 15 -6.62 -9.78 -5.05
CA PHE A 15 -7.01 -8.57 -5.73
C PHE A 15 -7.24 -8.93 -7.19
N LYS A 16 -8.41 -8.58 -7.73
CA LYS A 16 -8.62 -8.63 -9.18
C LYS A 16 -7.88 -7.42 -9.74
N GLN A 17 -6.70 -7.61 -10.31
CA GLN A 17 -5.93 -6.53 -10.94
C GLN A 17 -6.82 -5.87 -12.01
N PRO A 18 -7.19 -4.59 -11.85
CA PRO A 18 -7.72 -3.82 -12.94
C PRO A 18 -6.55 -3.25 -13.77
N SER A 19 -6.66 -3.35 -15.09
CA SER A 19 -5.79 -2.63 -16.02
C SER A 19 -6.08 -1.14 -15.92
N PHE A 20 -5.15 -0.35 -15.38
CA PHE A 20 -5.24 1.11 -15.34
C PHE A 20 -4.09 1.73 -16.12
N ASP A 21 -4.43 2.56 -17.11
CA ASP A 21 -3.51 3.46 -17.79
C ASP A 21 -2.95 4.48 -16.78
N THR A 22 -1.63 4.66 -16.80
CA THR A 22 -0.84 5.53 -15.91
C THR A 22 -1.02 7.04 -16.18
N GLY A 23 -2.23 7.48 -16.54
CA GLY A 23 -2.47 8.81 -17.07
C GLY A 23 -3.69 9.53 -16.50
N GLN A 24 -3.80 9.68 -15.18
CA GLN A 24 -4.49 10.79 -14.50
C GLN A 24 -4.49 10.57 -12.98
N LEU A 25 -3.64 11.31 -12.25
CA LEU A 25 -3.84 11.57 -10.83
C LEU A 25 -4.80 12.77 -10.71
N SER A 26 -6.08 12.57 -11.00
CA SER A 26 -7.11 13.60 -10.82
C SER A 26 -7.82 13.40 -9.48
N SER A 27 -7.74 14.45 -8.65
CA SER A 27 -8.20 14.57 -7.27
C SER A 27 -7.29 13.90 -6.22
N VAL A 28 -6.50 14.74 -5.55
CA VAL A 28 -5.78 14.34 -4.33
C VAL A 28 -6.85 14.16 -3.25
N SER A 29 -7.39 12.95 -3.12
CA SER A 29 -8.25 12.65 -2.00
C SER A 29 -7.44 12.83 -0.72
N PHE A 30 -7.84 13.78 0.12
CA PHE A 30 -7.19 14.00 1.40
C PHE A 30 -7.32 12.71 2.22
N VAL A 31 -6.19 12.18 2.67
CA VAL A 31 -6.11 10.98 3.50
C VAL A 31 -5.85 11.41 4.92
N SER A 32 -6.72 11.01 5.84
CA SER A 32 -6.44 11.12 7.28
C SER A 32 -5.82 9.83 7.79
N VAL A 33 -4.93 9.94 8.77
CA VAL A 33 -4.28 8.81 9.44
C VAL A 33 -4.20 9.07 10.94
N THR A 34 -4.65 8.10 11.72
CA THR A 34 -4.52 8.06 13.18
C THR A 34 -3.73 6.83 13.59
N ALA A 35 -2.73 6.99 14.47
CA ALA A 35 -2.02 5.87 15.05
C ALA A 35 -2.78 5.36 16.30
N HIS A 36 -3.06 4.06 16.36
CA HIS A 36 -3.66 3.43 17.54
C HIS A 36 -2.61 2.80 18.47
N SER A 37 -1.57 2.22 17.87
CA SER A 37 -0.40 1.68 18.56
C SER A 37 0.82 1.86 17.65
N GLY A 38 2.03 1.55 18.14
CA GLY A 38 3.27 1.79 17.37
C GLY A 38 3.31 1.16 15.97
N ASN A 39 2.45 0.18 15.68
CA ASN A 39 2.41 -0.56 14.42
C ASN A 39 1.00 -0.63 13.79
N LEU A 40 -0.04 -0.05 14.41
CA LEU A 40 -1.42 -0.11 13.90
C LEU A 40 -1.95 1.30 13.63
N PHE A 41 -2.44 1.50 12.42
CA PHE A 41 -2.91 2.78 11.91
C PHE A 41 -4.33 2.64 11.37
N GLU A 42 -5.17 3.63 11.62
CA GLU A 42 -6.45 3.80 10.96
C GLU A 42 -6.35 4.91 9.95
N SER A 43 -6.89 4.69 8.75
CA SER A 43 -6.94 5.67 7.68
C SER A 43 -8.32 5.72 7.03
N TRP A 44 -8.72 6.90 6.58
CA TRP A 44 -9.96 7.13 5.85
C TRP A 44 -9.81 8.32 4.90
N PHE A 45 -10.76 8.43 3.98
CA PHE A 45 -10.87 9.57 3.09
C PHE A 45 -11.87 10.58 3.63
N PHE A 46 -11.64 11.86 3.35
CA PHE A 46 -12.65 12.89 3.60
C PHE A 46 -13.91 12.71 2.75
N ASP A 47 -13.78 12.19 1.53
CA ASP A 47 -14.92 11.95 0.63
C ASP A 47 -15.75 10.71 1.00
N ASN A 48 -15.23 9.86 1.89
CA ASN A 48 -15.93 8.69 2.42
C ASN A 48 -15.47 8.37 3.85
N PRO A 49 -15.87 9.20 4.83
CA PRO A 49 -15.38 9.10 6.21
C PRO A 49 -15.90 7.86 6.94
N ASP A 50 -17.00 7.27 6.46
CA ASP A 50 -17.59 6.04 7.02
C ASP A 50 -16.75 4.80 6.69
N LYS A 51 -15.92 4.87 5.65
CA LYS A 51 -15.05 3.77 5.26
C LYS A 51 -13.65 3.94 5.81
N LYS A 52 -13.39 3.19 6.89
CA LYS A 52 -12.10 3.14 7.58
C LYS A 52 -11.29 1.92 7.16
N TYR A 53 -9.98 2.11 7.12
CA TYR A 53 -8.99 1.09 6.81
C TYR A 53 -8.03 0.97 7.98
N LEU A 54 -7.81 -0.24 8.45
CA LEU A 54 -6.84 -0.57 9.48
C LEU A 54 -5.60 -1.19 8.83
N ILE A 55 -4.47 -0.51 8.99
CA ILE A 55 -3.20 -0.86 8.37
C ILE A 55 -2.22 -1.26 9.46
N PHE A 56 -1.69 -2.47 9.33
CA PHE A 56 -0.58 -2.93 10.16
C PHE A 56 0.75 -2.72 9.44
N LEU A 57 1.69 -2.07 10.12
CA LEU A 57 3.05 -1.82 9.66
C LEU A 57 4.03 -2.46 10.64
N SER A 58 4.65 -3.55 10.22
CA SER A 58 5.72 -4.15 11.03
C SER A 58 6.96 -3.26 11.06
N GLU A 59 7.73 -3.34 12.14
CA GLU A 59 8.99 -2.61 12.25
C GLU A 59 9.97 -3.01 11.13
N ASN A 60 9.99 -4.30 10.77
CA ASN A 60 10.83 -4.81 9.69
C ASN A 60 10.45 -4.20 8.34
N ASP A 61 9.16 -4.11 8.03
CA ASP A 61 8.70 -3.48 6.78
C ASP A 61 9.02 -1.99 6.76
N TYR A 62 8.80 -1.30 7.88
CA TYR A 62 9.13 0.12 8.02
C TYR A 62 10.62 0.39 7.75
N GLN A 63 11.51 -0.35 8.41
CA GLN A 63 12.95 -0.23 8.22
C GLN A 63 13.37 -0.57 6.80
N ARG A 64 12.82 -1.65 6.23
CA ARG A 64 13.13 -2.11 4.88
C ARG A 64 12.74 -1.09 3.81
N LEU A 65 11.57 -0.47 3.97
CA LEU A 65 11.01 0.47 2.99
C LEU A 65 11.63 1.86 3.09
N THR A 66 11.87 2.36 4.32
CA THR A 66 12.20 3.77 4.54
C THR A 66 13.61 4.00 5.08
N ARG A 67 14.25 2.97 5.66
CA ARG A 67 15.48 3.11 6.46
C ARG A 67 15.34 4.18 7.56
N SER A 68 14.14 4.32 8.14
CA SER A 68 13.80 5.36 9.14
C SER A 68 13.97 6.81 8.67
N ARG A 69 13.93 7.07 7.36
CA ARG A 69 14.06 8.45 6.83
C ARG A 69 12.81 9.31 6.98
N ILE A 70 11.65 8.69 7.14
CA ILE A 70 10.35 9.34 7.30
C ILE A 70 9.61 8.72 8.46
N ASP A 71 8.66 9.43 9.05
CA ASP A 71 7.84 8.88 10.12
C ASP A 71 6.91 7.78 9.60
N LYS A 72 6.56 6.83 10.49
CA LYS A 72 5.60 5.76 10.14
C LYS A 72 4.28 6.33 9.63
N LYS A 73 3.81 7.43 10.22
CA LYS A 73 2.56 8.09 9.81
C LYS A 73 2.65 8.57 8.36
N ASP A 74 3.76 9.18 7.97
CA ASP A 74 3.96 9.68 6.60
C ASP A 74 4.04 8.54 5.60
N LEU A 75 4.69 7.42 5.97
CA LEU A 75 4.67 6.21 5.17
C LEU A 75 3.23 5.72 4.96
N ILE A 76 2.39 5.69 6.00
CA ILE A 76 0.98 5.28 5.85
C ILE A 76 0.22 6.25 4.95
N VAL A 77 0.34 7.57 5.15
CA VAL A 77 -0.31 8.58 4.29
C VAL A 77 0.06 8.34 2.82
N PHE A 78 1.36 8.28 2.53
CA PHE A 78 1.86 8.03 1.18
C PHE A 78 1.30 6.73 0.61
N SER A 79 1.31 5.66 1.39
CA SER A 79 0.89 4.33 0.93
C SER A 79 -0.60 4.25 0.62
N MET A 80 -1.41 4.89 1.45
CA MET A 80 -2.85 4.97 1.21
C MET A 80 -3.13 5.83 -0.03
N SER A 81 -2.50 7.01 -0.16
CA SER A 81 -2.61 7.83 -1.38
C SER A 81 -2.18 7.06 -2.64
N PHE A 82 -1.10 6.28 -2.56
CA PHE A 82 -0.63 5.43 -3.65
C PHE A 82 -1.67 4.37 -4.05
N LEU A 83 -2.25 3.67 -3.07
CA LEU A 83 -3.22 2.60 -3.27
C LEU A 83 -4.52 3.13 -3.87
N PHE A 84 -4.98 4.26 -3.33
CA PHE A 84 -6.23 4.90 -3.70
C PHE A 84 -6.20 5.55 -5.08
N GLY A 85 -5.06 6.06 -5.52
CA GLY A 85 -4.87 6.49 -6.91
C GLY A 85 -4.86 5.35 -7.94
N ARG A 86 -5.01 4.08 -7.52
CA ARG A 86 -4.87 2.89 -8.38
C ARG A 86 -6.00 1.88 -8.26
N ILE A 87 -6.64 1.79 -7.09
CA ILE A 87 -7.73 0.86 -6.84
C ILE A 87 -8.92 1.64 -6.32
N ASP A 88 -10.09 1.42 -6.93
CA ASP A 88 -11.36 1.91 -6.40
C ASP A 88 -11.52 1.45 -4.94
N PRO A 89 -11.75 2.38 -3.99
CA PRO A 89 -11.89 2.08 -2.57
C PRO A 89 -12.78 0.89 -2.23
N LYS A 90 -13.80 0.58 -3.04
CA LYS A 90 -14.71 -0.56 -2.83
C LYS A 90 -14.02 -1.93 -2.89
N PHE A 91 -12.91 -2.05 -3.62
CA PHE A 91 -12.16 -3.31 -3.76
C PHE A 91 -11.05 -3.48 -2.72
N ILE A 92 -10.77 -2.44 -1.92
CA ILE A 92 -9.75 -2.49 -0.88
C ILE A 92 -10.36 -3.11 0.37
N LYS A 93 -9.65 -4.11 0.91
CA LYS A 93 -10.03 -4.73 2.18
C LYS A 93 -9.86 -3.73 3.33
N PRO A 94 -10.80 -3.69 4.29
CA PRO A 94 -10.73 -2.75 5.41
C PRO A 94 -9.60 -3.05 6.39
N PHE A 95 -8.98 -4.24 6.34
CA PHE A 95 -7.82 -4.58 7.18
C PHE A 95 -6.74 -5.27 6.34
N PHE A 96 -5.51 -4.78 6.42
CA PHE A 96 -4.38 -5.38 5.72
C PHE A 96 -3.01 -4.93 6.29
N ASN A 97 -1.98 -5.72 6.00
CA ASN A 97 -0.58 -5.36 6.28
C ASN A 97 -0.02 -4.51 5.15
N LEU A 98 0.85 -3.55 5.43
CA LEU A 98 1.43 -2.68 4.41
C LEU A 98 2.14 -3.46 3.28
N THR A 99 2.77 -4.59 3.60
CA THR A 99 3.39 -5.52 2.65
C THR A 99 2.42 -6.05 1.59
N THR A 100 1.11 -6.01 1.86
CA THR A 100 0.09 -6.36 0.87
C THR A 100 0.18 -5.42 -0.34
N ILE A 101 0.53 -4.15 -0.15
CA ILE A 101 0.68 -3.21 -1.25
C ILE A 101 1.89 -3.60 -2.10
N SER A 102 3.07 -3.81 -1.51
CA SER A 102 4.28 -4.22 -2.24
C SER A 102 4.09 -5.53 -3.00
N ASN A 103 3.32 -6.48 -2.44
CA ASN A 103 3.05 -7.76 -3.08
C ASN A 103 2.12 -7.67 -4.30
N ASN A 104 1.35 -6.58 -4.44
CA ASN A 104 0.42 -6.38 -5.55
C ASN A 104 0.89 -5.29 -6.53
N PHE A 105 1.87 -4.47 -6.14
CA PHE A 105 2.37 -3.34 -6.90
C PHE A 105 3.90 -3.28 -6.85
N ASP A 106 4.54 -3.79 -7.90
CA ASP A 106 6.01 -3.84 -8.00
C ASP A 106 6.65 -2.44 -7.86
N GLN A 107 5.97 -1.40 -8.37
CA GLN A 107 6.45 -0.01 -8.30
C GLN A 107 6.30 0.64 -6.92
N PHE A 108 5.59 0.03 -5.97
CA PHE A 108 5.31 0.65 -4.67
C PHE A 108 6.59 0.90 -3.87
N GLU A 109 7.48 -0.09 -3.78
CA GLU A 109 8.72 0.08 -3.00
C GLU A 109 9.65 1.12 -3.61
N ILE A 110 9.70 1.20 -4.94
CA ILE A 110 10.45 2.22 -5.67
C ILE A 110 9.86 3.61 -5.37
N ALA A 111 8.53 3.73 -5.40
CA ALA A 111 7.85 4.98 -5.09
C ALA A 111 8.11 5.46 -3.66
N VAL A 112 8.11 4.55 -2.67
CA VAL A 112 8.46 4.88 -1.28
C VAL A 112 9.91 5.36 -1.16
N LYS A 113 10.86 4.71 -1.84
CA LYS A 113 12.27 5.12 -1.83
C LYS A 113 12.44 6.52 -2.40
N ASN A 114 11.84 6.79 -3.56
CA ASN A 114 11.88 8.11 -4.19
C ASN A 114 11.26 9.18 -3.28
N PHE A 115 10.16 8.86 -2.60
CA PHE A 115 9.56 9.76 -1.61
C PHE A 115 10.52 10.06 -0.45
N CYS A 116 11.20 9.04 0.09
CA CYS A 116 12.20 9.23 1.15
C CYS A 116 13.41 10.06 0.71
N GLU A 117 13.72 10.11 -0.59
CA GLU A 117 14.80 10.95 -1.14
C GLU A 117 14.38 12.41 -1.31
N GLN A 118 13.10 12.69 -1.49
CA GLN A 118 12.56 14.05 -1.68
C GLN A 118 12.31 14.80 -0.38
N VAL A 119 12.21 14.09 0.75
CA VAL A 119 11.97 14.67 2.09
C VAL A 119 13.29 15.06 2.79
N ASN A 120 14.44 14.65 2.23
CA ASN A 120 15.79 15.00 2.69
C ASN A 120 16.32 16.26 1.99
#